data_AF-A0A2X3KG87-F1
#
_entry.id   AF-A0A2X3KG87-F1
#
_cell.length_a   1.000
_cell.length_b   1.000
_cell.length_c   1.000
_cell.angle_alpha   90.00
_cell.angle_beta   90.00
_cell.angle_gamma   90.00
#
_symmetry.space_group_name_H-M   'P 1'
#
loop_
_entity.id
_entity.type
_entity.pdbx_description
1 polymer ?
#
loop_
_entity_poly.entity_id
_entity_poly.type
_entity_poly.pdbx_seq_one_letter_code
_entity_poly.pdbx_strand_id
1 'polypeptide(L)' 'MATQTEVARHLSLTDRQLRRLQKLPGAPISNKRGQLDLDAWRDFYISYLRRSKNDVPDGDSEDDL' A
#
# COMPACT_ATOMS: atom_id res chain seq x y z
N MET A 1 -12.67 9.07 3.24
CA MET A 1 -11.37 9.53 2.74
C MET A 1 -10.33 9.31 3.81
N ALA A 2 -9.18 8.76 3.45
CA ALA A 2 -8.15 8.35 4.40
C ALA A 2 -6.84 9.12 4.19
N THR A 3 -6.08 9.22 5.26
CA THR A 3 -4.71 9.72 5.29
C THR A 3 -3.72 8.61 4.95
N GLN A 4 -2.46 8.97 4.67
CA GLN A 4 -1.41 8.01 4.35
C GLN A 4 -1.25 6.94 5.43
N THR A 5 -1.25 7.36 6.69
CA THR A 5 -1.18 6.48 7.85
C THR A 5 -2.37 5.52 7.94
N GLU A 6 -3.58 6.01 7.66
CA GLU A 6 -4.79 5.18 7.68
C GLU A 6 -4.80 4.14 6.56
N VAL A 7 -4.38 4.52 5.35
CA VAL A 7 -4.22 3.57 4.23
C VAL A 7 -3.15 2.53 4.55
N ALA A 8 -2.00 2.95 5.07
CA ALA A 8 -0.91 2.06 5.44
C ALA A 8 -1.39 1.04 6.48
N ARG A 9 -2.01 1.52 7.57
CA ARG A 9 -2.57 0.67 8.62
C ARG A 9 -3.67 -0.25 8.09
N HIS A 10 -4.53 0.22 7.18
CA HIS A 10 -5.62 -0.57 6.62
C HIS A 10 -5.13 -1.72 5.74
N LEU A 11 -4.02 -1.52 5.03
CA LEU A 11 -3.37 -2.54 4.20
C LEU A 11 -2.37 -3.40 4.99
N SER A 12 -2.25 -3.20 6.31
CA SER A 12 -1.20 -3.80 7.15
C SER A 12 0.21 -3.55 6.61
N LEU A 13 0.45 -2.34 6.10
CA LEU A 13 1.73 -1.90 5.56
C LEU A 13 2.34 -0.82 6.45
N THR A 14 3.66 -0.69 6.39
CA THR A 14 4.37 0.46 6.95
C THR A 14 4.25 1.67 6.03
N ASP A 15 4.35 2.87 6.60
CA ASP A 15 4.33 4.13 5.83
C ASP A 15 5.44 4.17 4.76
N ARG A 16 6.59 3.52 5.04
CA ARG A 16 7.69 3.34 4.08
C ARG A 16 7.29 2.46 2.89
N GLN A 17 6.63 1.33 3.15
CA GLN A 17 6.12 0.45 2.09
C GLN A 17 5.07 1.17 1.26
N LEU A 18 4.14 1.91 1.90
CA LEU A 18 3.15 2.70 1.18
C LEU A 18 3.80 3.76 0.28
N ARG A 19 4.85 4.46 0.75
CA ARG A 19 5.63 5.40 -0.08
C ARG A 19 6.35 4.71 -1.23
N ARG A 20 6.83 3.47 -1.07
CA ARG A 20 7.40 2.68 -2.17
C ARG A 20 6.33 2.33 -3.20
N LEU A 21 5.16 1.88 -2.74
CA LEU A 21 4.01 1.61 -3.60
C LEU A 21 3.56 2.87 -4.35
N GLN A 22 3.54 4.04 -3.71
CA GLN A 22 3.23 5.33 -4.35
C GLN A 22 4.17 5.69 -5.51
N LYS A 23 5.40 5.14 -5.54
CA LYS A 23 6.35 5.34 -6.64
C LYS A 23 6.12 4.38 -7.81
N LEU A 24 5.30 3.36 -7.64
CA LEU A 24 5.02 2.38 -8.69
C LEU A 24 4.03 2.95 -9.72
N PRO A 25 4.19 2.61 -11.01
CA PRO A 25 3.25 3.00 -12.04
C PRO A 25 1.89 2.33 -11.77
N GLY A 26 0.84 3.15 -11.73
CA GLY A 26 -0.54 2.72 -11.44
C GLY A 26 -0.97 2.85 -9.98
N ALA A 27 -0.09 3.32 -9.09
CA ALA A 27 -0.46 3.58 -7.71
C ALA A 27 -1.51 4.71 -7.60
N PRO A 28 -2.47 4.61 -6.67
CA PRO A 28 -3.48 5.65 -6.49
C PRO A 28 -2.81 6.93 -5.99
N ILE A 29 -3.02 8.01 -6.75
CA ILE A 29 -2.48 9.32 -6.41
C ILE A 29 -3.39 9.97 -5.38
N SER A 30 -2.81 10.59 -4.35
CA SER A 30 -3.59 11.43 -3.43
C SER A 30 -4.28 12.54 -4.22
N ASN A 31 -5.57 12.75 -3.96
CA ASN A 31 -6.30 13.91 -4.47
C ASN A 31 -5.67 15.22 -3.97
N LYS A 32 -5.99 16.35 -4.62
CA LYS A 32 -5.38 17.69 -4.38
C LYS A 32 -5.38 18.18 -2.92
N ARG A 33 -6.09 17.52 -2.00
CA ARG A 33 -6.11 17.79 -0.56
C ARG A 33 -5.23 16.83 0.27
N GLY A 34 -4.39 16.01 -0.35
CA GLY A 34 -3.60 14.98 0.35
C GLY A 34 -4.42 13.79 0.83
N GLN A 35 -5.64 13.65 0.32
CA GLN A 35 -6.56 12.56 0.68
C GLN A 35 -6.33 11.38 -0.25
N LEU A 36 -6.25 10.18 0.33
CA LEU A 36 -6.09 8.92 -0.37
C LEU A 36 -7.41 8.13 -0.29
N ASP A 37 -7.74 7.45 -1.38
CA ASP A 37 -8.92 6.59 -1.46
C ASP A 37 -8.56 5.15 -1.06
N LEU A 38 -9.13 4.69 0.05
CA LEU A 38 -8.87 3.35 0.60
C LEU A 38 -9.23 2.25 -0.41
N ASP A 39 -10.38 2.38 -1.06
CA ASP A 39 -10.84 1.37 -2.03
C ASP A 39 -9.88 1.27 -3.21
N ALA A 40 -9.41 2.40 -3.75
CA ALA A 40 -8.43 2.42 -4.82
C ALA A 40 -7.09 1.81 -4.40
N TRP A 41 -6.65 2.09 -3.17
CA TRP A 41 -5.45 1.49 -2.58
C TRP A 41 -5.58 0.00 -2.37
N ARG A 42 -6.77 -0.46 -1.97
CA ARG A 42 -7.07 -1.87 -1.76
C ARG A 42 -7.07 -2.63 -3.09
N ASP A 43 -7.73 -2.11 -4.11
CA ASP A 43 -7.74 -2.72 -5.45
C ASP A 43 -6.34 -2.75 -6.09
N PHE A 44 -5.58 -1.66 -5.94
CA PHE A 44 -4.19 -1.61 -6.37
C PHE A 44 -3.33 -2.63 -5.63
N TYR A 45 -3.46 -2.72 -4.29
CA TYR A 45 -2.69 -3.66 -3.48
C TYR A 45 -3.04 -5.11 -3.77
N ILE A 46 -4.33 -5.44 -3.97
CA ILE A 46 -4.76 -6.78 -4.39
C ILE A 46 -4.19 -7.13 -5.77
N SER A 47 -4.22 -6.19 -6.72
CA SER A 47 -3.66 -6.38 -8.06
C SER A 47 -2.13 -6.53 -8.00
N TYR A 48 -1.47 -5.76 -7.14
CA TYR A 48 -0.04 -5.84 -6.87
C TYR A 48 0.33 -7.19 -6.25
N LEU A 49 -0.38 -7.66 -5.21
CA LEU A 49 -0.16 -8.98 -4.61
C LEU A 49 -0.40 -10.11 -5.62
N ARG A 50 -1.43 -10.02 -6.46
CA ARG A 50 -1.68 -11.01 -7.52
C ARG A 50 -0.56 -11.06 -8.55
N ARG A 51 -0.05 -9.89 -8.96
CA ARG A 51 1.06 -9.80 -9.91
C ARG A 51 2.39 -10.22 -9.29
N SER A 52 2.57 -9.91 -8.01
CA SER A 52 3.81 -10.08 -7.28
C SER A 52 3.84 -11.37 -6.45
N LYS A 53 2.80 -12.21 -6.45
CA LYS A 53 2.90 -13.62 -6.02
C LYS A 53 3.95 -14.40 -6.84
N ASN A 54 4.42 -13.84 -7.95
CA ASN A 54 5.60 -14.30 -8.69
C ASN A 54 6.93 -13.62 -8.29
N ASP A 55 6.95 -12.56 -7.48
CA ASP A 55 8.11 -11.66 -7.28
C ASP A 55 8.30 -11.00 -5.87
N VAL A 56 7.35 -11.02 -4.92
CA VAL A 56 7.60 -10.48 -3.56
C VAL A 56 8.21 -11.57 -2.67
N PRO A 57 9.39 -11.36 -2.08
CA PRO A 57 9.79 -12.09 -0.89
C PRO A 57 8.88 -11.66 0.28
N ASP A 58 8.20 -12.65 0.85
CA ASP A 58 7.59 -12.60 2.17
C ASP A 58 8.59 -11.97 3.16
N GLY A 59 8.25 -10.87 3.84
CA GLY A 59 9.27 -10.18 4.63
C GLY A 59 8.86 -8.86 5.24
N ASP A 60 7.71 -8.81 5.91
CA ASP A 60 7.66 -8.19 7.22
C ASP A 60 7.23 -9.32 8.16
N SER A 61 8.16 -10.24 8.41
CA SER A 61 8.08 -11.15 9.53
C SER A 61 8.06 -10.28 10.78
N GLU A 62 6.95 -10.32 11.52
CA GLU A 62 6.86 -9.78 12.87
C GLU A 62 7.77 -10.64 13.78
N ASP A 63 9.07 -10.35 13.76
CA ASP A 63 10.00 -10.73 14.83
C ASP A 63 9.85 -9.71 15.97
N ASP A 64 8.86 -9.93 16.84
CA ASP A 64 8.86 -9.40 18.20
C ASP A 64 8.33 -10.51 19.13
N LEU A 65 9.24 -11.46 19.45
CA LEU A 65 9.10 -12.46 20.51
C LEU A 65 9.99 -12.08 21.70
#